data_AF-A0A8C9AGP2-F1
#
_entry.id   AF-A0A8C9AGP2-F1
#
_cell.length_a   1.000
_cell.length_b   1.000
_cell.length_c   1.000
_cell.angle_alpha   90.00
_cell.angle_beta   90.00
_cell.angle_gamma   90.00
#
_symmetry.space_group_name_H-M   'P 1'
#
loop_
_entity.id
_entity.type
_entity.pdbx_description
1 polymer ?
#
loop_
_entity_poly.entity_id
_entity_poly.type
_entity_poly.pdbx_seq_one_letter_code
_entity_poly.pdbx_strand_id
1 'polypeptide(L)'
;LDIKSERQIQVLTTMAQGKVMLTLFMGDFDEFTQDNNDVMLKSIAEDLRNCLPLETMLSSEHLALQKIQQQPDPTVHVDAFLYDEDFIDTLCEEGKMSRNYCMVCGSHQTAPLAFISHSFSLMELKFIYHHVLPDLSGKVLVDVGSRLGTVLYGGYFYSSAMQLYGVELNGDFCQLQEMIIKKYQFTDRIKVPFKMYFLVTHYVT
;
A
#
# COMPACT_ATOMS: atom_id res chain seq x y z
N LEU A 1 -28.73 31.44 -10.03
CA LEU A 1 -28.00 30.24 -10.47
C LEU A 1 -27.00 29.94 -9.37
N ASP A 2 -27.35 28.93 -8.58
CA ASP A 2 -26.79 28.61 -7.26
C ASP A 2 -25.47 27.83 -7.43
N ILE A 3 -24.36 28.38 -6.94
CA ILE A 3 -23.04 27.74 -6.95
C ILE A 3 -22.85 27.10 -5.57
N LYS A 4 -23.52 25.96 -5.36
CA LYS A 4 -23.24 25.02 -4.28
C LYS A 4 -22.96 23.65 -4.89
N SER A 5 -21.71 23.39 -5.25
CA SER A 5 -21.20 22.01 -5.32
C SER A 5 -19.85 21.96 -4.61
N GLU A 6 -19.92 21.99 -3.27
CA GLU A 6 -18.79 21.62 -2.43
C GLU A 6 -18.50 20.14 -2.67
N ARG A 7 -17.56 19.84 -3.55
CA ARG A 7 -17.00 18.49 -3.68
C ARG A 7 -16.28 18.19 -2.36
N GLN A 8 -16.85 17.35 -1.52
CA GLN A 8 -16.19 16.88 -0.30
C GLN A 8 -15.02 15.98 -0.71
N ILE A 9 -13.79 16.46 -0.51
CA ILE A 9 -12.55 15.72 -0.75
C ILE A 9 -12.20 14.98 0.54
N GLN A 10 -12.13 13.65 0.48
CA GLN A 10 -11.59 12.85 1.58
C GLN A 10 -10.12 12.54 1.28
N VAL A 11 -9.22 12.94 2.18
CA VAL A 11 -7.79 12.68 2.07
C VAL A 11 -7.44 11.48 2.96
N LEU A 12 -6.85 10.44 2.38
CA LEU A 12 -6.13 9.41 3.10
C LEU A 12 -4.64 9.64 2.92
N THR A 13 -3.89 9.49 4.00
CA THR A 13 -2.43 9.54 3.98
C THR A 13 -1.93 8.24 4.59
N THR A 14 -1.05 7.56 3.86
CA THR A 14 -0.32 6.39 4.35
C THR A 14 0.70 6.85 5.41
N MET A 15 0.23 7.15 6.63
CA MET A 15 1.10 7.48 7.76
C MET A 15 0.98 6.40 8.83
N ALA A 16 2.14 5.87 9.25
CA ALA A 16 2.35 4.81 10.24
C ALA A 16 1.59 4.97 11.58
N GLN A 17 1.08 6.16 11.88
CA GLN A 17 0.31 6.44 13.09
C GLN A 17 -1.12 5.88 13.07
N GLY A 18 -1.69 5.57 11.89
CA GLY A 18 -3.01 4.94 11.77
C GLY A 18 -3.03 3.42 11.98
N LYS A 19 -1.87 2.75 11.81
CA LYS A 19 -1.77 1.27 11.91
C LYS A 19 -1.98 0.75 13.34
N VAL A 20 -1.42 1.43 14.35
CA VAL A 20 -1.50 0.98 15.76
C VAL A 20 -2.96 0.91 16.25
N MET A 21 -3.82 1.83 15.80
CA MET A 21 -5.24 1.79 16.14
C MET A 21 -5.94 0.61 15.43
N LEU A 22 -5.68 0.39 14.13
CA LEU A 22 -6.29 -0.70 13.36
C LEU A 22 -5.95 -2.10 13.91
N THR A 23 -4.70 -2.35 14.28
CA THR A 23 -4.25 -3.67 14.79
C THR A 23 -4.99 -4.09 16.07
N LEU A 24 -5.38 -3.14 16.92
CA LEU A 24 -6.14 -3.42 18.14
C LEU A 24 -7.61 -3.79 17.87
N PHE A 25 -8.20 -3.34 16.76
CA PHE A 25 -9.61 -3.61 16.42
C PHE A 25 -9.80 -4.88 15.58
N MET A 26 -8.76 -5.37 14.90
CA MET A 26 -8.87 -6.50 13.97
C MET A 26 -8.74 -7.89 14.63
N GLY A 27 -8.27 -7.97 15.88
CA GLY A 27 -8.01 -9.25 16.58
C GLY A 27 -9.24 -10.13 16.86
N ASP A 28 -10.46 -9.64 16.61
CA ASP A 28 -11.72 -10.33 16.90
C ASP A 28 -12.55 -10.69 15.65
N PHE A 29 -12.04 -10.49 14.43
CA PHE A 29 -12.81 -10.65 13.18
C PHE A 29 -12.26 -11.74 12.27
N ASP A 30 -12.44 -13.02 12.67
CA ASP A 30 -12.21 -14.18 11.80
C ASP A 30 -13.53 -14.85 11.41
N GLU A 31 -14.25 -14.22 10.48
CA GLU A 31 -15.20 -14.93 9.61
C GLU A 31 -15.39 -14.14 8.31
N PHE A 32 -14.48 -14.32 7.34
CA PHE A 32 -14.63 -13.69 6.02
C PHE A 32 -14.77 -14.74 4.92
N THR A 33 -15.93 -14.80 4.30
CA THR A 33 -16.11 -15.48 3.01
C THR A 33 -15.31 -14.74 1.95
N GLN A 34 -14.29 -15.39 1.37
CA GLN A 34 -13.48 -14.82 0.29
C GLN A 34 -14.41 -14.38 -0.85
N ASP A 35 -14.43 -13.08 -1.16
CA ASP A 35 -15.25 -12.55 -2.25
C ASP A 35 -14.43 -12.37 -3.54
N ASN A 36 -15.11 -12.16 -4.67
CA ASN A 36 -14.45 -11.99 -5.96
C ASN A 36 -13.52 -10.77 -6.00
N ASN A 37 -13.78 -9.73 -5.21
CA ASN A 37 -12.93 -8.55 -5.14
C ASN A 37 -11.60 -8.88 -4.44
N ASP A 38 -11.63 -9.71 -3.40
CA ASP A 38 -10.43 -10.19 -2.72
C ASP A 38 -9.52 -10.98 -3.68
N VAL A 39 -10.12 -11.81 -4.54
CA VAL A 39 -9.38 -12.56 -5.58
C VAL A 39 -8.71 -11.60 -6.56
N MET A 40 -9.41 -10.57 -7.02
CA MET A 40 -8.85 -9.58 -7.93
C MET A 40 -7.69 -8.79 -7.31
N LEU A 41 -7.81 -8.38 -6.03
CA LEU A 41 -6.71 -7.71 -5.32
C LEU A 41 -5.51 -8.65 -5.12
N LYS A 42 -5.71 -9.95 -4.87
CA LYS A 42 -4.63 -10.93 -4.82
C LYS A 42 -3.92 -11.08 -6.17
N SER A 43 -4.66 -11.06 -7.29
CA SER A 43 -4.06 -11.05 -8.64
C SER A 43 -3.25 -9.78 -8.91
N ILE A 44 -3.72 -8.62 -8.46
CA ILE A 44 -2.94 -7.38 -8.56
C ILE A 44 -1.65 -7.48 -7.74
N ALA A 45 -1.72 -8.02 -6.52
CA ALA A 45 -0.55 -8.24 -5.69
C ALA A 45 0.47 -9.17 -6.38
N GLU A 46 0.01 -10.23 -7.05
CA GLU A 46 0.86 -11.12 -7.84
C GLU A 46 1.56 -10.40 -9.00
N ASP A 47 0.82 -9.60 -9.75
CA ASP A 47 1.39 -8.81 -10.84
C ASP A 47 2.44 -7.81 -10.36
N LEU A 48 2.18 -7.14 -9.24
CA LEU A 48 3.13 -6.21 -8.63
C LEU A 48 4.39 -6.94 -8.17
N ARG A 49 4.28 -8.12 -7.54
CA ARG A 49 5.43 -8.95 -7.15
C ARG A 49 6.30 -9.32 -8.35
N ASN A 50 5.71 -9.60 -9.51
CA ASN A 50 6.45 -9.92 -10.73
C ASN A 50 7.22 -8.72 -11.32
N CYS A 51 6.94 -7.50 -10.87
CA CYS A 51 7.61 -6.27 -11.30
C CYS A 51 8.57 -5.69 -10.26
N LEU A 52 8.58 -6.23 -9.04
CA LEU A 52 9.31 -5.67 -7.90
C LEU A 52 10.38 -6.65 -7.40
N PRO A 53 11.49 -6.14 -6.84
CA PRO A 53 12.37 -6.97 -6.04
C PRO A 53 11.64 -7.50 -4.80
N LEU A 54 12.13 -8.60 -4.22
CA LEU A 54 11.50 -9.25 -3.06
C LEU A 54 11.37 -8.31 -1.86
N GLU A 55 12.34 -7.40 -1.69
CA GLU A 55 12.35 -6.39 -0.64
C GLU A 55 11.34 -5.26 -0.90
N THR A 56 10.72 -5.21 -2.08
CA THR A 56 9.72 -4.22 -2.52
C THR A 56 10.18 -2.77 -2.49
N MET A 57 11.50 -2.56 -2.41
CA MET A 57 12.13 -1.26 -2.46
C MET A 57 12.72 -1.04 -3.84
N LEU A 58 12.26 0.01 -4.53
CA LEU A 58 12.84 0.40 -5.81
C LEU A 58 14.18 1.09 -5.57
N SER A 59 15.13 0.90 -6.48
CA SER A 59 16.42 1.59 -6.43
C SER A 59 16.26 3.12 -6.47
N SER A 60 15.17 3.63 -7.06
CA SER A 60 14.83 5.04 -7.07
C SER A 60 14.44 5.62 -5.71
N GLU A 61 14.12 4.79 -4.70
CA GLU A 61 13.82 5.20 -3.32
C GLU A 61 15.09 5.45 -2.47
N HIS A 62 16.12 6.10 -3.04
CA HIS A 62 17.45 6.29 -2.43
C HIS A 62 17.41 6.82 -0.98
N LEU A 63 16.55 7.80 -0.69
CA LEU A 63 16.44 8.37 0.65
C LEU A 63 15.84 7.41 1.67
N ALA A 64 14.88 6.56 1.26
CA ALA A 64 14.30 5.54 2.12
C ALA A 64 15.33 4.44 2.39
N LEU A 65 16.01 3.97 1.35
CA LEU A 65 17.08 2.98 1.46
C LEU A 65 18.21 3.44 2.39
N GLN A 66 18.64 4.70 2.30
CA GLN A 66 19.64 5.26 3.20
C GLN A 66 19.19 5.24 4.67
N LYS A 67 17.93 5.58 4.95
CA LYS A 67 17.39 5.55 6.32
C LYS A 67 17.29 4.15 6.90
N ILE A 68 16.97 3.17 6.05
CA ILE A 68 16.91 1.75 6.43
C ILE A 68 18.32 1.23 6.76
N GLN A 69 19.31 1.55 5.94
CA GLN A 69 20.71 1.17 6.18
C GLN A 69 21.32 1.79 7.45
N GLN A 70 20.74 2.89 7.94
CA GLN A 70 21.15 3.54 9.18
C GLN A 70 20.46 2.96 10.43
N GLN A 71 19.54 1.99 10.28
CA GLN A 71 18.92 1.32 11.42
C GLN A 71 19.96 0.44 12.15
N PRO A 72 20.05 0.52 13.49
CA PRO A 72 21.03 -0.23 14.26
C PRO A 72 20.72 -1.73 14.29
N ASP A 73 19.43 -2.10 14.24
CA ASP A 73 18.97 -3.48 14.29
C ASP A 73 18.60 -3.97 12.88
N PRO A 74 18.98 -5.22 12.52
CA PRO A 74 18.66 -5.74 11.20
C PRO A 74 17.14 -5.92 11.07
N THR A 75 16.58 -5.19 10.10
CA THR A 75 15.14 -5.08 9.87
C THR A 75 14.82 -5.49 8.44
N VAL A 76 13.84 -6.37 8.27
CA VAL A 76 13.29 -6.76 6.97
C VAL A 76 12.04 -5.93 6.70
N HIS A 77 12.01 -5.33 5.51
CA HIS A 77 10.88 -4.55 5.05
C HIS A 77 10.03 -5.39 4.10
N VAL A 78 8.74 -5.54 4.43
CA VAL A 78 7.82 -6.39 3.67
C VAL A 78 6.54 -5.62 3.41
N ASP A 79 6.05 -5.58 2.17
CA ASP A 79 4.77 -4.94 1.88
C ASP A 79 3.60 -5.89 2.20
N ALA A 80 2.77 -5.56 3.20
CA ALA A 80 1.67 -6.44 3.64
C ALA A 80 0.52 -6.59 2.63
N PHE A 81 0.46 -5.75 1.59
CA PHE A 81 -0.46 -6.00 0.46
C PHE A 81 0.09 -7.11 -0.44
N LEU A 82 1.41 -7.17 -0.59
CA LEU A 82 2.10 -8.14 -1.45
C LEU A 82 2.38 -9.46 -0.75
N TYR A 83 2.65 -9.45 0.55
CA TYR A 83 3.03 -10.65 1.28
C TYR A 83 2.25 -10.69 2.58
N ASP A 84 1.23 -11.55 2.64
CA ASP A 84 0.57 -11.91 3.88
C ASP A 84 1.45 -12.87 4.70
N GLU A 85 1.06 -13.14 5.94
CA GLU A 85 1.83 -13.98 6.85
C GLU A 85 2.04 -15.40 6.29
N ASP A 86 1.01 -15.98 5.68
CA ASP A 86 1.08 -17.32 5.07
C ASP A 86 2.09 -17.36 3.90
N PHE A 87 2.14 -16.30 3.09
CA PHE A 87 3.12 -16.19 2.02
C PHE A 87 4.54 -15.99 2.55
N ILE A 88 4.70 -15.21 3.63
CA ILE A 88 6.00 -15.05 4.30
C ILE A 88 6.49 -16.39 4.86
N ASP A 89 5.60 -17.18 5.46
CA ASP A 89 5.92 -18.53 5.94
C ASP A 89 6.39 -19.43 4.80
N THR A 90 5.69 -19.41 3.66
CA THR A 90 6.10 -20.14 2.45
C THR A 90 7.49 -19.72 1.96
N LEU A 91 7.77 -18.41 1.91
CA LEU A 91 9.11 -17.91 1.53
C LEU A 91 10.21 -18.36 2.50
N CYS A 92 9.88 -18.49 3.78
CA CYS A 92 10.81 -19.00 4.80
C CYS A 92 11.08 -20.50 4.60
N GLU A 93 10.05 -21.30 4.32
CA GLU A 93 10.18 -22.74 4.04
C GLU A 93 11.01 -22.99 2.77
N GLU A 94 10.85 -22.17 1.74
CA GLU A 94 11.64 -22.23 0.50
C GLU A 94 13.08 -21.71 0.66
N GLY A 95 13.44 -21.18 1.82
CA GLY A 95 14.76 -20.60 2.08
C GLY A 95 15.03 -19.29 1.34
N LYS A 96 14.00 -18.65 0.79
CA LYS A 96 14.08 -17.34 0.11
C LYS A 96 14.03 -16.17 1.09
N MET A 97 13.51 -16.40 2.30
CA MET A 97 13.47 -15.44 3.39
C MET A 97 13.86 -16.13 4.71
N SER A 98 14.26 -15.36 5.72
CA SER A 98 14.46 -15.85 7.07
C SER A 98 13.81 -14.90 8.06
N ARG A 99 13.20 -15.45 9.12
CA ARG A 99 12.73 -14.67 10.28
C ARG A 99 13.83 -14.37 11.29
N ASN A 100 15.02 -14.95 11.12
CA ASN A 100 16.15 -14.80 12.03
C ASN A 100 17.42 -14.45 11.28
N TYR A 101 18.35 -13.76 11.94
CA TYR A 101 19.70 -13.51 11.44
C TYR A 101 20.74 -14.13 12.37
N CYS A 102 21.91 -14.47 11.81
CA CYS A 102 23.04 -14.94 12.61
C CYS A 102 23.68 -13.77 13.35
N MET A 103 23.79 -13.88 14.67
CA MET A 103 24.55 -12.93 15.50
C MET A 103 26.05 -13.01 15.19
N VAL A 104 26.51 -14.21 14.81
CA VAL A 104 27.86 -14.49 14.32
C VAL A 104 27.71 -15.34 13.06
N CYS A 105 28.15 -14.83 11.91
CA CYS A 105 28.02 -15.52 10.62
C CYS A 105 28.61 -16.94 10.67
N GLY A 106 27.82 -17.92 10.22
CA GLY A 106 28.22 -19.34 10.24
C GLY A 106 28.02 -20.06 11.58
N SER A 107 27.52 -19.37 12.61
CA SER A 107 27.10 -19.99 13.87
C SER A 107 25.61 -20.38 13.86
N HIS A 108 25.18 -21.12 14.88
CA HIS A 108 23.76 -21.40 15.14
C HIS A 108 23.16 -20.39 16.15
N GLN A 109 23.92 -19.36 16.53
CA GLN A 109 23.43 -18.30 17.42
C GLN A 109 22.67 -17.28 16.57
N THR A 110 21.34 -17.35 16.65
CA THR A 110 20.45 -16.49 15.88
C THR A 110 19.65 -15.56 16.78
N ALA A 111 19.21 -14.45 16.22
CA ALA A 111 18.28 -13.51 16.83
C ALA A 111 17.16 -13.19 15.81
N PRO A 112 15.95 -12.82 16.28
CA PRO A 112 14.84 -12.50 15.40
C PRO A 112 15.11 -11.21 14.60
N LEU A 113 14.68 -11.21 13.35
CA LEU A 113 14.64 -10.02 12.50
C LEU A 113 13.39 -9.21 12.83
N ALA A 114 13.51 -7.89 12.86
CA ALA A 114 12.34 -7.01 12.93
C ALA A 114 11.67 -6.95 11.56
N PHE A 115 10.34 -7.12 11.49
CA PHE A 115 9.57 -6.96 10.25
C PHE A 115 8.77 -5.66 10.29
N ILE A 116 8.94 -4.82 9.27
CA ILE A 116 8.19 -3.56 9.12
C ILE A 116 7.41 -3.59 7.81
N SER A 117 6.10 -3.35 7.91
CA SER A 117 5.22 -3.24 6.75
C SER A 117 4.85 -1.82 6.37
N HIS A 118 5.04 -1.51 5.09
CA HIS A 118 4.91 -0.17 4.51
C HIS A 118 3.55 0.11 3.86
N SER A 119 2.63 -0.84 3.90
CA SER A 119 1.34 -0.79 3.21
C SER A 119 0.27 -1.48 4.06
N PHE A 120 -0.99 -1.27 3.69
CA PHE A 120 -2.12 -1.98 4.28
C PHE A 120 -2.26 -3.37 3.66
N SER A 121 -2.52 -4.39 4.47
CA SER A 121 -2.94 -5.71 3.98
C SER A 121 -4.31 -5.62 3.30
N LEU A 122 -4.70 -6.66 2.54
CA LEU A 122 -6.03 -6.74 1.94
C LEU A 122 -7.13 -6.64 3.02
N MET A 123 -6.93 -7.27 4.17
CA MET A 123 -7.86 -7.24 5.28
C MET A 123 -7.96 -5.84 5.89
N GLU A 124 -6.83 -5.16 6.10
CA GLU A 124 -6.80 -3.78 6.59
C GLU A 124 -7.50 -2.83 5.62
N LEU A 125 -7.26 -2.96 4.31
CA LEU A 125 -7.94 -2.16 3.28
C LEU A 125 -9.45 -2.37 3.31
N LYS A 126 -9.90 -3.63 3.33
CA LYS A 126 -11.31 -3.98 3.38
C LYS A 126 -11.98 -3.42 4.61
N PHE A 127 -11.34 -3.54 5.77
CA PHE A 127 -11.83 -2.97 7.02
C PHE A 127 -11.95 -1.45 6.95
N ILE A 128 -10.94 -0.75 6.42
CA ILE A 128 -10.96 0.70 6.26
C ILE A 128 -12.17 1.13 5.41
N TYR A 129 -12.38 0.49 4.26
CA TYR A 129 -13.44 0.89 3.34
C TYR A 129 -14.85 0.51 3.83
N HIS A 130 -15.01 -0.62 4.51
CA HIS A 130 -16.33 -1.07 4.96
C HIS A 130 -16.75 -0.53 6.32
N HIS A 131 -15.79 -0.23 7.21
CA HIS A 131 -16.09 0.06 8.62
C HIS A 131 -15.55 1.39 9.13
N VAL A 132 -14.48 1.94 8.54
CA VAL A 132 -13.86 3.17 9.02
C VAL A 132 -14.31 4.39 8.21
N LEU A 133 -14.28 4.29 6.88
CA LEU A 133 -14.65 5.39 6.01
C LEU A 133 -16.17 5.55 5.92
N PRO A 134 -16.67 6.79 5.82
CA PRO A 134 -18.08 7.02 5.53
C PRO A 134 -18.41 6.60 4.09
N ASP A 135 -19.70 6.51 3.76
CA ASP A 135 -20.12 6.33 2.36
C ASP A 135 -19.48 7.41 1.45
N LEU A 136 -18.87 6.92 0.38
CA LEU A 136 -18.12 7.73 -0.58
C LEU A 136 -18.92 8.01 -1.86
N SER A 137 -20.20 7.66 -1.91
CA SER A 137 -21.07 7.91 -3.05
C SER A 137 -21.05 9.39 -3.46
N GLY A 138 -20.71 9.65 -4.72
CA GLY A 138 -20.59 11.02 -5.27
C GLY A 138 -19.36 11.82 -4.79
N LYS A 139 -18.49 11.22 -3.95
CA LYS A 139 -17.28 11.87 -3.42
C LYS A 139 -16.04 11.48 -4.20
N VAL A 140 -15.00 12.30 -4.04
CA VAL A 140 -13.66 12.04 -4.57
C VAL A 140 -12.73 11.72 -3.41
N LEU A 141 -12.00 10.61 -3.53
CA LEU A 141 -10.98 10.21 -2.57
C LEU A 141 -9.60 10.47 -3.16
N VAL A 142 -8.73 11.08 -2.35
CA VAL A 142 -7.34 11.38 -2.71
C VAL A 142 -6.42 10.61 -1.77
N ASP A 143 -5.56 9.80 -2.34
CA ASP A 143 -4.51 9.05 -1.67
C ASP A 143 -3.16 9.75 -1.88
N VAL A 144 -2.60 10.31 -0.81
CA VAL A 144 -1.34 11.07 -0.86
C VAL A 144 -0.19 10.19 -0.42
N GLY A 145 0.82 10.05 -1.29
CA GLY A 145 1.89 9.07 -1.15
C GLY A 145 1.40 7.67 -1.51
N SER A 146 0.79 7.54 -2.69
CA SER A 146 0.06 6.32 -3.07
C SER A 146 0.97 5.10 -3.31
N ARG A 147 2.30 5.28 -3.45
CA ARG A 147 3.31 4.21 -3.63
C ARG A 147 2.90 3.14 -4.64
N LEU A 148 2.46 1.96 -4.19
CA LEU A 148 2.05 0.87 -5.08
C LEU A 148 0.60 1.00 -5.58
N GLY A 149 -0.17 1.96 -5.08
CA GLY A 149 -1.57 2.20 -5.45
C GLY A 149 -2.58 1.33 -4.69
N THR A 150 -2.18 0.64 -3.62
CA THR A 150 -2.99 -0.37 -2.91
C THR A 150 -4.30 0.20 -2.37
N VAL A 151 -4.27 1.40 -1.81
CA VAL A 151 -5.47 2.13 -1.36
C VAL A 151 -6.40 2.45 -2.54
N LEU A 152 -5.86 2.84 -3.69
CA LEU A 152 -6.66 3.13 -4.89
C LEU A 152 -7.36 1.86 -5.41
N TYR A 153 -6.67 0.73 -5.44
CA TYR A 153 -7.24 -0.54 -5.88
C TYR A 153 -8.32 -1.04 -4.91
N GLY A 154 -8.04 -0.98 -3.60
CA GLY A 154 -9.04 -1.27 -2.57
C GLY A 154 -10.26 -0.37 -2.69
N GLY A 155 -10.06 0.93 -2.90
CA GLY A 155 -11.16 1.89 -3.07
C GLY A 155 -11.98 1.66 -4.33
N TYR A 156 -11.39 1.12 -5.40
CA TYR A 156 -12.12 0.76 -6.60
C TYR A 156 -13.13 -0.36 -6.34
N PHE A 157 -12.71 -1.40 -5.62
CA PHE A 157 -13.53 -2.58 -5.35
C PHE A 157 -14.48 -2.41 -4.15
N TYR A 158 -14.04 -1.76 -3.08
CA TYR A 158 -14.76 -1.72 -1.80
C TYR A 158 -15.51 -0.41 -1.56
N SER A 159 -15.50 0.54 -2.51
CA SER A 159 -16.19 1.81 -2.33
C SER A 159 -16.98 2.26 -3.56
N SER A 160 -17.95 3.12 -3.30
CA SER A 160 -18.77 3.85 -4.27
C SER A 160 -18.15 5.21 -4.68
N ALA A 161 -16.89 5.47 -4.34
CA ALA A 161 -16.22 6.73 -4.65
C ALA A 161 -16.31 7.06 -6.15
N MET A 162 -16.75 8.26 -6.48
CA MET A 162 -16.93 8.70 -7.87
C MET A 162 -15.60 8.72 -8.63
N GLN A 163 -14.51 9.14 -7.97
CA GLN A 163 -13.15 9.13 -8.50
C GLN A 163 -12.13 8.88 -7.38
N LEU A 164 -11.02 8.26 -7.74
CA LEU A 164 -9.90 7.89 -6.87
C LEU A 164 -8.63 8.52 -7.46
N TYR A 165 -7.97 9.41 -6.72
CA TYR A 165 -6.76 10.09 -7.18
C TYR A 165 -5.55 9.70 -6.35
N GLY A 166 -4.55 9.09 -6.99
CA GLY A 166 -3.24 8.84 -6.40
C GLY A 166 -2.30 10.02 -6.63
N VAL A 167 -1.70 10.54 -5.57
CA VAL A 167 -0.61 11.52 -5.66
C VAL A 167 0.67 10.84 -5.24
N GLU A 168 1.57 10.64 -6.20
CA GLU A 168 2.87 10.01 -5.99
C GLU A 168 3.98 10.82 -6.65
N LEU A 169 5.10 10.94 -5.93
CA LEU A 169 6.27 11.72 -6.33
C LEU A 169 7.24 10.87 -7.15
N ASN A 170 7.40 9.59 -6.81
CA ASN A 170 8.29 8.69 -7.51
C ASN A 170 7.67 8.25 -8.85
N GLY A 171 8.36 8.58 -9.95
CA GLY A 171 7.89 8.29 -11.30
C GLY A 171 7.80 6.81 -11.63
N ASP A 172 8.63 5.97 -11.01
CA ASP A 172 8.59 4.52 -11.23
C ASP A 172 7.33 3.91 -10.59
N PHE A 173 6.96 4.40 -9.41
CA PHE A 173 5.69 4.03 -8.78
C PHE A 173 4.49 4.51 -9.58
N CYS A 174 4.51 5.73 -10.12
CA CYS A 174 3.45 6.18 -11.03
C CYS A 174 3.33 5.28 -12.26
N GLN A 175 4.45 4.90 -12.88
CA GLN A 175 4.45 3.99 -14.04
C GLN A 175 3.88 2.61 -13.68
N LEU A 176 4.27 2.06 -12.52
CA LEU A 176 3.77 0.79 -12.03
C LEU A 176 2.25 0.86 -11.76
N GLN A 177 1.80 1.94 -11.12
CA GLN A 177 0.37 2.16 -10.89
C GLN A 177 -0.41 2.26 -12.19
N GLU A 178 0.11 3.01 -13.18
CA GLU A 178 -0.52 3.13 -14.50
C GLU A 178 -0.61 1.79 -15.25
N MET A 179 0.42 0.94 -15.15
CA MET A 179 0.42 -0.38 -15.74
C MET A 179 -0.72 -1.23 -15.17
N ILE A 180 -0.87 -1.28 -13.84
CA ILE A 180 -1.96 -2.01 -13.19
C ILE A 180 -3.33 -1.42 -13.58
N ILE A 181 -3.48 -0.10 -13.51
CA ILE A 181 -4.73 0.60 -13.87
C ILE A 181 -5.16 0.25 -15.29
N LYS A 182 -4.22 0.21 -16.25
CA LYS A 182 -4.50 -0.17 -17.64
C LYS A 182 -4.84 -1.66 -17.77
N LYS A 183 -4.05 -2.54 -17.12
CA LYS A 183 -4.25 -4.00 -17.16
C LYS A 183 -5.63 -4.42 -16.65
N TYR A 184 -6.08 -3.81 -15.55
CA TYR A 184 -7.36 -4.13 -14.90
C TYR A 184 -8.50 -3.18 -15.30
N GLN A 185 -8.26 -2.28 -16.25
CA GLN A 185 -9.26 -1.35 -16.80
C GLN A 185 -9.91 -0.40 -15.78
N PHE A 186 -9.15 0.07 -14.79
CA PHE A 186 -9.64 1.00 -13.76
C PHE A 186 -9.62 2.48 -14.17
N THR A 187 -9.46 2.77 -15.47
CA THR A 187 -9.24 4.13 -15.99
C THR A 187 -10.49 5.02 -15.91
N ASP A 188 -11.66 4.43 -15.67
CA ASP A 188 -12.93 5.11 -15.46
C ASP A 188 -12.95 5.88 -14.12
N ARG A 189 -12.32 5.32 -13.08
CA ARG A 189 -12.36 5.87 -11.71
C ARG A 189 -11.00 6.23 -11.12
N ILE A 190 -9.91 5.53 -11.47
CA ILE A 190 -8.58 5.77 -10.89
C ILE A 190 -7.74 6.67 -11.80
N LYS A 191 -7.11 7.68 -11.20
CA LYS A 191 -6.17 8.60 -11.87
C LYS A 191 -4.95 8.83 -11.01
N VAL A 192 -3.76 8.71 -11.60
CA VAL A 192 -2.48 8.95 -10.91
C VAL A 192 -1.73 10.05 -11.64
N PRO A 193 -2.03 11.34 -11.37
CA PRO A 193 -1.25 12.43 -11.94
C PRO A 193 0.18 12.40 -11.39
N PHE A 194 1.17 12.12 -12.25
CA PHE A 194 2.57 12.32 -11.91
C PHE A 194 2.81 13.81 -11.59
N LYS A 195 3.11 14.12 -10.33
CA LYS A 195 3.28 15.50 -9.86
C LYS A 195 4.73 15.75 -9.44
N MET A 196 5.59 15.99 -10.42
CA MET A 196 6.91 16.60 -10.18
C MET A 196 6.80 18.07 -9.70
N TYR A 197 5.64 18.74 -9.86
CA TYR A 197 5.53 20.21 -9.76
C TYR A 197 4.34 20.76 -8.94
N PHE A 198 3.84 20.08 -7.90
CA PHE A 198 2.76 20.68 -7.06
C PHE A 198 3.25 21.49 -5.85
N LEU A 199 4.56 21.71 -5.73
CA LEU A 199 5.14 22.79 -4.92
C LEU A 199 5.77 23.78 -5.91
N VAL A 200 5.00 24.79 -6.34
CA VAL A 200 5.46 26.18 -6.64
C VAL A 200 4.38 27.04 -7.36
N THR A 201 3.36 26.51 -8.06
CA THR A 201 2.55 27.37 -8.97
C THR A 201 1.10 27.68 -8.62
N HIS A 202 0.60 27.41 -7.39
CA HIS A 202 -0.78 27.83 -7.01
C HIS A 202 -0.90 28.76 -5.78
N TYR A 203 0.21 29.34 -5.31
CA TYR A 203 0.17 30.40 -4.28
C TYR A 203 0.91 31.70 -4.66
N VAL A 204 1.34 31.86 -5.91
CA VAL A 204 1.89 33.12 -6.41
C VAL A 204 1.39 33.38 -7.82
N THR A 205 0.18 33.92 -7.92
CA THR A 205 -0.20 35.14 -8.70
C THR A 205 -1.64 35.48 -8.42
#